data_AF-A0A4Q3SXB1-F1
#
_entry.id   AF-A0A4Q3SXB1-F1
#
_cell.length_a   1.000
_cell.length_b   1.000
_cell.length_c   1.000
_cell.angle_alpha   90.00
_cell.angle_beta   90.00
_cell.angle_gamma   90.00
#
_symmetry.space_group_name_H-M   'P 1'
#
loop_
_entity.id
_entity.type
_entity.pdbx_description
1 polymer ?
#
loop_
_entity_poly.entity_id
_entity_poly.type
_entity_poly.pdbx_seq_one_letter_code
_entity_poly.pdbx_strand_id
1 'polypeptide(L)'
;MKNSYLVLLGLMLAGSVVTGNGTIPLNTKKSNGKVPAELVGKWLNGTFSMSNWWSYDGKKYIGNPYTQSVAFDFSGNGEAQFYLAIKTHTGYCSTEAFTYLKGKLTFNEADHSFTLQPDKGTYRGFYSCAPGSNFERPAKQTELKPTTYYWSIEKNDKNESQLVIRFKPDTDAPKSYFKPTSW
;
A
#
# COMPACT_ATOMS: atom_id res chain seq x y z
N MET A 1 -5.57 -2.33 36.09
CA MET A 1 -4.28 -2.47 35.37
C MET A 1 -4.54 -2.11 33.91
N LYS A 2 -4.02 -0.97 33.44
CA LYS A 2 -4.18 -0.49 32.07
C LYS A 2 -3.05 -1.08 31.22
N ASN A 3 -3.33 -2.15 30.47
CA ASN A 3 -2.40 -2.64 29.45
C ASN A 3 -2.67 -1.91 28.14
N SER A 4 -1.91 -0.83 27.93
CA SER A 4 -1.79 -0.15 26.65
C SER A 4 -1.01 -1.03 25.67
N TYR A 5 -1.71 -1.76 24.82
CA TYR A 5 -1.12 -2.35 23.61
C TYR A 5 -1.16 -1.31 22.48
N LEU A 6 -0.20 -0.39 22.52
CA LEU A 6 0.20 0.41 21.37
C LEU A 6 0.93 -0.54 20.40
N VAL A 7 0.23 -1.06 19.40
CA VAL A 7 0.87 -1.73 18.26
C VAL A 7 1.54 -0.63 17.42
N LEU A 8 2.80 -0.36 17.72
CA LEU A 8 3.72 0.32 16.83
C LEU A 8 3.94 -0.57 15.60
N LEU A 9 3.20 -0.33 14.52
CA LEU A 9 3.66 -0.70 13.18
C LEU A 9 4.47 0.47 12.64
N GLY A 10 5.75 0.50 12.98
CA GLY A 10 6.67 1.56 12.59
C GLY A 10 8.09 1.03 12.43
N LEU A 11 8.61 1.17 11.20
CA LEU A 11 9.99 1.06 10.77
C LEU A 11 10.68 -0.31 10.84
N MET A 12 10.91 -0.90 9.67
CA MET A 12 12.27 -1.32 9.29
C MET A 12 12.46 -1.16 7.79
N LEU A 13 13.27 -0.18 7.39
CA LEU A 13 14.17 -0.28 6.24
C LEU A 13 15.33 0.67 6.55
N ALA A 14 16.36 0.13 7.20
CA ALA A 14 17.66 0.74 7.27
C ALA A 14 18.24 0.72 5.84
N GLY A 15 18.30 1.89 5.20
CA GLY A 15 19.08 2.06 3.99
C GLY A 15 20.55 2.20 4.36
N SER A 16 21.33 1.17 4.06
CA SER A 16 22.80 1.26 4.08
C SER A 16 23.25 2.28 3.04
N VAL A 17 23.93 3.33 3.47
CA VAL A 17 24.69 4.21 2.57
C VAL A 17 25.91 3.42 2.09
N VAL A 18 25.92 3.06 0.80
CA VAL A 18 27.15 2.60 0.14
C VAL A 18 27.93 3.84 -0.28
N THR A 19 29.03 4.14 0.42
CA THR A 19 30.05 5.06 -0.06
C THR A 19 30.95 4.32 -1.05
N GLY A 20 30.60 4.36 -2.33
CA GLY A 20 31.43 3.89 -3.44
C GLY A 20 31.91 5.07 -4.28
N ASN A 21 33.19 5.44 -4.15
CA ASN A 21 33.85 6.36 -5.07
C ASN A 21 34.00 5.68 -6.44
N GLY A 22 33.11 6.02 -7.36
CA GLY A 22 33.18 5.60 -8.76
C GLY A 22 32.22 6.45 -9.59
N THR A 23 32.76 7.43 -10.31
CA THR A 23 31.99 8.30 -11.21
C THR A 23 31.51 7.51 -12.43
N ILE A 24 30.27 7.03 -12.39
CA ILE A 24 29.49 6.74 -13.58
C ILE A 24 28.43 7.84 -13.67
N PRO A 25 28.38 8.66 -14.75
CA PRO A 25 27.32 9.64 -14.90
C PRO A 25 26.02 8.87 -15.17
N LEU A 26 25.27 8.58 -14.11
CA LEU A 26 23.91 8.08 -14.20
C LEU A 26 23.05 9.22 -14.74
N ASN A 27 22.87 9.28 -16.05
CA ASN A 27 21.96 10.18 -16.73
C ASN A 27 20.52 9.74 -16.41
N THR A 28 20.10 9.93 -15.16
CA THR A 28 18.73 9.71 -14.69
C THR A 28 17.90 10.87 -15.19
N LYS A 29 17.30 10.68 -16.36
CA LYS A 29 16.27 11.58 -16.87
C LYS A 29 15.06 11.48 -15.93
N LYS A 30 15.06 12.30 -14.89
CA LYS A 30 13.92 12.46 -13.98
C LYS A 30 12.80 13.09 -14.79
N SER A 31 11.84 12.27 -15.22
CA SER A 31 10.67 12.73 -15.97
C SER A 31 9.80 13.59 -15.05
N ASN A 32 9.57 14.84 -15.44
CA ASN A 32 8.72 15.77 -14.72
C ASN A 32 7.25 15.35 -14.83
N GLY A 33 6.84 14.43 -13.95
CA GLY A 33 5.45 14.27 -13.53
C GLY A 33 4.45 13.68 -14.53
N LYS A 34 4.88 13.23 -15.72
CA LYS A 34 3.96 12.50 -16.62
C LYS A 34 3.90 11.03 -16.20
N VAL A 35 2.72 10.62 -15.74
CA VAL A 35 2.42 9.21 -15.48
C VAL A 35 2.44 8.45 -16.82
N PRO A 36 3.18 7.34 -16.94
CA PRO A 36 3.09 6.44 -18.09
C PRO A 36 1.63 6.10 -18.40
N ALA A 37 1.23 6.19 -19.68
CA ALA A 37 -0.18 6.06 -20.07
C ALA A 37 -0.81 4.73 -19.61
N GLU A 38 -0.03 3.65 -19.60
CA GLU A 38 -0.42 2.32 -19.14
C GLU A 38 -0.67 2.21 -17.63
N LEU A 39 -0.16 3.14 -16.83
CA LEU A 39 -0.42 3.20 -15.39
C LEU A 39 -1.66 4.02 -15.06
N VAL A 40 -2.06 4.96 -15.92
CA VAL A 40 -3.20 5.84 -15.66
C VAL A 40 -4.45 4.99 -15.45
N GLY A 41 -5.09 5.15 -14.30
CA GLY A 41 -6.24 4.37 -13.92
C GLY A 41 -6.19 3.88 -12.48
N LYS A 42 -7.08 2.93 -12.20
CA LYS A 42 -7.47 2.47 -10.88
C LYS A 42 -7.09 1.02 -10.72
N TRP A 43 -6.30 0.73 -9.69
CA TRP A 43 -5.65 -0.57 -9.48
C TRP A 43 -5.93 -1.06 -8.08
N LEU A 44 -6.45 -2.28 -7.95
CA LEU A 44 -6.82 -2.88 -6.66
C LEU A 44 -6.11 -4.22 -6.47
N ASN A 45 -5.42 -4.35 -5.34
CA ASN A 45 -4.94 -5.60 -4.79
C ASN A 45 -5.69 -5.84 -3.48
N GLY A 46 -6.31 -7.00 -3.33
CA GLY A 46 -6.99 -7.34 -2.09
C GLY A 46 -7.33 -8.80 -2.06
N THR A 47 -7.43 -9.33 -0.84
CA THR A 47 -7.77 -10.73 -0.64
C THR A 47 -8.96 -10.85 0.30
N PHE A 48 -9.83 -11.79 -0.02
CA PHE A 48 -10.82 -12.35 0.90
C PHE A 48 -10.35 -13.77 1.22
N SER A 49 -10.12 -14.10 2.50
CA SER A 49 -9.73 -15.45 2.89
C SER A 49 -10.95 -16.35 3.00
N MET A 50 -11.02 -17.37 2.15
CA MET A 50 -11.99 -18.46 2.22
C MET A 50 -11.64 -19.51 3.30
N SER A 51 -10.40 -19.52 3.80
CA SER A 51 -9.86 -20.61 4.62
C SER A 51 -10.42 -20.69 6.05
N ASN A 52 -11.21 -19.71 6.49
CA ASN A 52 -11.83 -19.65 7.82
C ASN A 52 -13.35 -19.43 7.74
N TRP A 53 -13.99 -19.91 6.65
CA TRP A 53 -15.43 -19.72 6.39
C TRP A 53 -16.33 -20.24 7.54
N TRP A 54 -15.86 -21.16 8.38
CA TRP A 54 -16.65 -21.81 9.43
C TRP A 54 -15.76 -22.20 10.62
N SER A 55 -16.24 -22.09 11.86
CA SER A 55 -15.54 -22.63 13.04
C SER A 55 -15.29 -24.14 12.90
N TYR A 56 -14.27 -24.70 13.56
CA TYR A 56 -13.97 -26.16 13.50
C TYR A 56 -15.16 -27.04 13.96
N ASP A 57 -16.06 -26.50 14.79
CA ASP A 57 -17.30 -27.13 15.24
C ASP A 57 -18.53 -26.77 14.39
N GLY A 58 -18.34 -25.88 13.43
CA GLY A 58 -19.32 -25.45 12.46
C GLY A 58 -20.55 -24.71 12.99
N LYS A 59 -20.40 -23.92 14.05
CA LYS A 59 -21.50 -23.19 14.69
C LYS A 59 -21.45 -21.68 14.48
N LYS A 60 -20.31 -21.10 14.09
CA LYS A 60 -20.18 -19.64 13.97
C LYS A 60 -19.13 -19.20 12.96
N TYR A 61 -19.44 -18.14 12.21
CA TYR A 61 -18.46 -17.36 11.46
C TYR A 61 -17.56 -16.58 12.42
N ILE A 62 -16.26 -16.90 12.46
CA ILE A 62 -15.28 -16.25 13.35
C ILE A 62 -14.69 -14.98 12.70
N GLY A 63 -14.95 -14.73 11.42
CA GLY A 63 -14.32 -13.65 10.65
C GLY A 63 -12.93 -14.04 10.15
N ASN A 64 -12.47 -13.38 9.08
CA ASN A 64 -11.10 -13.56 8.62
C ASN A 64 -10.13 -12.90 9.63
N PRO A 65 -9.14 -13.62 10.21
CA PRO A 65 -8.20 -13.03 11.17
C PRO A 65 -7.41 -11.85 10.59
N TYR A 66 -7.28 -11.77 9.27
CA TYR A 66 -6.60 -10.68 8.57
C TYR A 66 -7.14 -10.50 7.14
N THR A 67 -7.80 -9.37 6.85
CA THR A 67 -7.99 -8.89 5.47
C THR A 67 -7.14 -7.67 5.22
N GLN A 68 -6.62 -7.58 4.00
CA GLN A 68 -5.93 -6.39 3.50
C GLN A 68 -6.43 -6.08 2.10
N SER A 69 -6.63 -4.80 1.81
CA SER A 69 -6.86 -4.28 0.47
C SER A 69 -6.06 -3.00 0.28
N VAL A 70 -5.37 -2.93 -0.85
CA VAL A 70 -4.52 -1.81 -1.27
C VAL A 70 -5.02 -1.34 -2.63
N ALA A 71 -5.22 -0.04 -2.79
CA ALA A 71 -5.57 0.52 -4.09
C ALA A 71 -4.72 1.73 -4.43
N PHE A 72 -4.46 1.88 -5.74
CA PHE A 72 -3.83 3.06 -6.33
C PHE A 72 -4.75 3.67 -7.38
N ASP A 73 -4.87 5.00 -7.36
CA ASP A 73 -5.50 5.80 -8.42
C ASP A 73 -4.45 6.71 -9.03
N PHE A 74 -4.00 6.41 -10.24
CA PHE A 74 -3.01 7.23 -10.94
C PHE A 74 -3.71 8.14 -11.95
N SER A 75 -3.53 9.45 -11.77
CA SER A 75 -4.05 10.46 -12.67
C SER A 75 -2.97 10.89 -13.67
N GLY A 76 -3.33 11.07 -14.94
CA GLY A 76 -2.37 11.48 -16.00
C GLY A 76 -1.65 12.81 -15.75
N ASN A 77 -2.14 13.63 -14.81
CA ASN A 77 -1.53 14.90 -14.39
C ASN A 77 -0.40 14.76 -13.35
N GLY A 78 0.02 13.53 -13.03
CA GLY A 78 1.09 13.29 -12.05
C GLY A 78 0.61 13.21 -10.61
N GLU A 79 -0.70 13.17 -10.36
CA GLU A 79 -1.26 12.89 -9.03
C GLU A 79 -1.52 11.42 -8.83
N ALA A 80 -1.42 10.98 -7.58
CA ALA A 80 -1.87 9.67 -7.16
C ALA A 80 -2.66 9.72 -5.85
N GLN A 81 -3.57 8.78 -5.71
CA GLN A 81 -4.22 8.44 -4.44
C GLN A 81 -3.86 7.01 -4.07
N PHE A 82 -3.56 6.80 -2.79
CA PHE A 82 -3.25 5.51 -2.20
C PHE A 82 -4.26 5.22 -1.11
N TYR A 83 -4.78 4.00 -1.12
CA TYR A 83 -5.74 3.50 -0.15
C TYR A 83 -5.22 2.20 0.43
N LEU A 84 -5.34 2.06 1.75
CA LEU A 84 -5.08 0.81 2.46
C LEU A 84 -6.22 0.60 3.45
N ALA A 85 -6.83 -0.58 3.40
CA ALA A 85 -7.74 -1.07 4.41
C ALA A 85 -7.16 -2.36 4.98
N ILE A 86 -7.04 -2.42 6.30
CA ILE A 86 -6.65 -3.61 7.05
C ILE A 86 -7.75 -3.89 8.07
N LYS A 87 -8.13 -5.15 8.21
CA LYS A 87 -9.01 -5.59 9.29
C LYS A 87 -8.47 -6.87 9.91
N THR A 88 -8.43 -6.89 11.24
CA THR A 88 -7.98 -8.03 12.02
C THR A 88 -9.02 -8.41 13.06
N HIS A 89 -8.99 -9.68 13.50
CA HIS A 89 -9.88 -10.19 14.53
C HIS A 89 -9.08 -10.76 15.71
N THR A 90 -9.59 -10.55 16.93
CA THR A 90 -9.09 -11.16 18.16
C THR A 90 -10.30 -11.61 18.98
N GLY A 91 -10.61 -12.90 18.95
CA GLY A 91 -11.86 -13.42 19.49
C GLY A 91 -13.06 -12.83 18.74
N TYR A 92 -14.01 -12.24 19.48
CA TYR A 92 -15.16 -11.54 18.90
C TYR A 92 -14.89 -10.06 18.57
N CYS A 93 -13.71 -9.55 18.93
CA CYS A 93 -13.31 -8.18 18.67
C CYS A 93 -12.68 -8.06 17.28
N SER A 94 -12.92 -6.95 16.59
CA SER A 94 -12.28 -6.60 15.33
C SER A 94 -11.63 -5.23 15.44
N THR A 95 -10.49 -5.09 14.78
CA THR A 95 -9.79 -3.82 14.60
C THR A 95 -9.69 -3.54 13.10
N GLU A 96 -10.11 -2.36 12.68
CA GLU A 96 -10.00 -1.92 11.29
C GLU A 96 -9.17 -0.65 11.22
N ALA A 97 -8.25 -0.60 10.27
CA ALA A 97 -7.40 0.55 10.00
C ALA A 97 -7.51 0.94 8.54
N PHE A 98 -7.82 2.21 8.30
CA PHE A 98 -7.91 2.80 6.97
C PHE A 98 -6.86 3.90 6.84
N THR A 99 -6.12 3.86 5.75
CA THR A 99 -5.18 4.90 5.34
C THR A 99 -5.57 5.42 3.97
N TYR A 100 -5.65 6.74 3.88
CA TYR A 100 -5.73 7.47 2.63
C TYR A 100 -4.52 8.40 2.54
N LEU A 101 -3.82 8.38 1.40
CA LEU A 101 -2.78 9.34 1.07
C LEU A 101 -3.03 9.88 -0.33
N LYS A 102 -2.82 11.17 -0.54
CA LYS A 102 -2.83 11.82 -1.85
C LYS A 102 -1.54 12.62 -2.02
N GLY A 103 -1.03 12.66 -3.24
CA GLY A 103 0.12 13.49 -3.55
C GLY A 103 0.60 13.38 -4.98
N LYS A 104 1.84 13.82 -5.21
CA LYS A 104 2.49 13.82 -6.53
C LYS A 104 3.33 12.57 -6.73
N LEU A 105 3.46 12.18 -7.99
CA LEU A 105 4.35 11.11 -8.43
C LEU A 105 5.61 11.68 -9.07
N THR A 106 6.74 11.10 -8.72
CA THR A 106 8.01 11.26 -9.43
C THR A 106 8.41 9.93 -10.03
N PHE A 107 8.60 9.88 -11.35
CA PHE A 107 9.02 8.66 -12.05
C PHE A 107 10.53 8.64 -12.29
N ASN A 108 11.10 7.44 -12.17
CA ASN A 108 12.43 7.11 -12.65
C ASN A 108 12.27 5.98 -13.67
N GLU A 109 12.47 6.34 -14.94
CA GLU A 109 12.35 5.42 -16.08
C GLU A 109 13.44 4.35 -16.07
N ALA A 110 14.66 4.68 -15.61
CA ALA A 110 15.78 3.75 -15.63
C ALA A 110 15.55 2.54 -14.71
N ASP A 111 14.95 2.76 -13.55
CA ASP A 111 14.72 1.73 -12.54
C ASP A 111 13.28 1.20 -12.53
N HIS A 112 12.45 1.61 -13.49
CA HIS A 112 11.00 1.33 -13.51
C HIS A 112 10.34 1.55 -12.14
N SER A 113 10.55 2.75 -11.58
CA SER A 113 10.03 3.10 -10.26
C SER A 113 9.26 4.41 -10.28
N PHE A 114 8.36 4.55 -9.31
CA PHE A 114 7.74 5.82 -8.98
C PHE A 114 7.83 6.04 -7.48
N THR A 115 7.93 7.31 -7.09
CA THR A 115 7.86 7.71 -5.68
C THR A 115 6.61 8.56 -5.50
N LEU A 116 5.73 8.14 -4.59
CA LEU A 116 4.62 8.95 -4.11
C LEU A 116 5.14 9.92 -3.05
N GLN A 117 5.01 11.22 -3.30
CA GLN A 117 5.22 12.29 -2.32
C GLN A 117 3.85 12.76 -1.82
N PRO A 118 3.33 12.20 -0.70
CA PRO A 118 2.02 12.59 -0.20
C PRO A 118 2.07 14.01 0.38
N ASP A 119 1.07 14.83 0.05
CA ASP A 119 0.86 16.17 0.61
C ASP A 119 -0.42 16.22 1.48
N LYS A 120 -1.26 15.19 1.39
CA LYS A 120 -2.49 15.03 2.17
C LYS A 120 -2.68 13.58 2.57
N GLY A 121 -3.37 13.36 3.68
CA GLY A 121 -3.78 12.04 4.11
C GLY A 121 -4.75 12.03 5.27
N THR A 122 -5.41 10.89 5.46
CA THR A 122 -6.37 10.65 6.54
C THR A 122 -6.17 9.23 7.08
N TYR A 123 -6.24 9.10 8.40
CA TYR A 123 -6.24 7.81 9.08
C TYR A 123 -7.57 7.62 9.82
N ARG A 124 -8.13 6.42 9.73
CA ARG A 124 -9.33 6.02 10.48
C ARG A 124 -9.09 4.68 11.17
N GLY A 125 -9.56 4.57 12.41
CA GLY A 125 -9.47 3.36 13.22
C GLY A 125 -10.82 3.00 13.81
N PHE A 126 -11.22 1.73 13.69
CA PHE A 126 -12.43 1.19 14.31
C PHE A 126 -12.10 -0.01 15.19
N TYR A 127 -12.58 0.00 16.43
CA TYR A 127 -12.35 -1.02 17.44
C TYR A 127 -13.70 -1.51 17.97
N SER A 128 -14.15 -2.69 17.54
CA SER A 128 -15.52 -3.13 17.85
C SER A 128 -15.79 -3.32 19.35
N CYS A 129 -14.78 -3.70 20.13
CA CYS A 129 -14.87 -3.89 21.58
C CYS A 129 -14.44 -2.67 22.40
N ALA A 130 -13.95 -1.61 21.76
CA ALA A 130 -13.55 -0.38 22.43
C ALA A 130 -13.95 0.83 21.56
N PRO A 131 -15.25 1.03 21.29
CA PRO A 131 -15.72 2.05 20.35
C PRO A 131 -15.33 3.47 20.76
N GLY A 132 -15.12 3.72 22.06
CA GLY A 132 -14.60 5.01 22.56
C GLY A 132 -13.15 5.32 22.13
N SER A 133 -12.43 4.33 21.58
CA SER A 133 -11.09 4.49 21.00
C SER A 133 -11.13 4.70 19.48
N ASN A 134 -12.31 4.68 18.85
CA ASN A 134 -12.43 4.97 17.42
C ASN A 134 -11.91 6.37 17.12
N PHE A 135 -11.27 6.53 15.98
CA PHE A 135 -10.74 7.83 15.58
C PHE A 135 -10.80 8.03 14.07
N GLU A 136 -10.87 9.29 13.70
CA GLU A 136 -10.64 9.78 12.35
C GLU A 136 -9.85 11.07 12.46
N ARG A 137 -8.72 11.15 11.73
CA ARG A 137 -7.88 12.35 11.78
C ARG A 137 -7.10 12.55 10.49
N PRO A 138 -6.73 13.79 10.16
CA PRO A 138 -5.73 14.04 9.14
C PRO A 138 -4.36 13.46 9.56
N ALA A 139 -3.57 13.11 8.55
CA ALA A 139 -2.16 12.80 8.72
C ALA A 139 -1.38 14.05 9.12
N LYS A 140 -0.41 13.90 10.03
CA LYS A 140 0.52 14.97 10.41
C LYS A 140 1.58 15.11 9.33
N GLN A 141 2.18 16.30 9.22
CA GLN A 141 3.25 16.54 8.23
C GLN A 141 4.42 15.54 8.36
N THR A 142 4.77 15.15 9.58
CA THR A 142 5.84 14.17 9.86
C THR A 142 5.48 12.73 9.49
N GLU A 143 4.20 12.44 9.23
CA GLU A 143 3.67 11.14 8.80
C GLU A 143 3.58 11.03 7.26
N LEU A 144 3.57 12.16 6.55
CA LEU A 144 3.52 12.25 5.09
C LEU A 144 4.91 12.02 4.45
N LYS A 145 5.41 10.78 4.58
CA LYS A 145 6.73 10.40 4.07
C LYS A 145 6.66 9.92 2.61
N PRO A 146 7.64 10.30 1.76
CA PRO A 146 7.74 9.73 0.43
C PRO A 146 7.94 8.22 0.46
N THR A 147 7.27 7.50 -0.44
CA THR A 147 7.42 6.05 -0.60
C THR A 147 7.69 5.69 -2.05
N THR A 148 8.77 4.93 -2.28
CA THR A 148 9.17 4.45 -3.60
C THR A 148 8.66 3.04 -3.85
N TYR A 149 8.12 2.83 -5.05
CA TYR A 149 7.62 1.55 -5.54
C TYR A 149 8.26 1.26 -6.89
N TYR A 150 8.53 -0.02 -7.13
CA TYR A 150 9.02 -0.53 -8.41
C TYR A 150 7.86 -1.22 -9.10
N TRP A 151 7.69 -0.98 -10.39
CA TRP A 151 6.48 -1.38 -11.10
C TRP A 151 6.76 -2.03 -12.44
N SER A 152 5.82 -2.86 -12.87
CA SER A 152 5.70 -3.39 -14.23
C SER A 152 4.23 -3.59 -14.57
N ILE A 153 3.92 -3.65 -15.87
CA ILE A 153 2.64 -4.17 -16.35
C ILE A 153 2.90 -5.59 -16.84
N GLU A 154 2.25 -6.56 -16.20
CA GLU A 154 2.35 -7.98 -16.56
C GLU A 154 1.00 -8.49 -17.07
N LYS A 155 1.01 -9.58 -17.85
CA LYS A 155 -0.20 -10.29 -18.28
C LYS A 155 -0.44 -11.48 -17.35
N ASN A 156 -1.68 -11.68 -16.92
CA ASN A 156 -2.06 -12.92 -16.24
C ASN A 156 -2.34 -14.06 -17.25
N ASP A 157 -2.67 -15.25 -16.74
CA ASP A 157 -2.98 -16.43 -17.57
C ASP A 157 -4.18 -16.24 -18.52
N LYS A 158 -5.00 -15.20 -18.30
CA LYS A 158 -6.13 -14.80 -19.14
C LYS A 158 -5.79 -13.68 -20.12
N ASN A 159 -4.51 -13.31 -20.24
CA ASN A 159 -4.01 -12.21 -21.04
C ASN A 159 -4.54 -10.82 -20.63
N GLU A 160 -5.01 -10.68 -19.39
CA GLU A 160 -5.44 -9.41 -18.81
C GLU A 160 -4.23 -8.69 -18.22
N SER A 161 -4.14 -7.37 -18.42
CA SER A 161 -3.07 -6.56 -17.86
C SER A 161 -3.24 -6.40 -16.34
N GLN A 162 -2.14 -6.52 -15.61
CA GLN A 162 -2.06 -6.31 -14.16
C GLN A 162 -0.90 -5.38 -13.85
N LEU A 163 -1.13 -4.46 -12.92
CA LEU A 163 -0.06 -3.70 -12.32
C LEU A 163 0.64 -4.58 -11.29
N VAL A 164 1.95 -4.72 -11.43
CA VAL A 164 2.78 -5.44 -10.47
C VAL A 164 3.62 -4.43 -9.72
N ILE A 165 3.53 -4.45 -8.39
CA ILE A 165 4.31 -3.58 -7.50
C ILE A 165 5.27 -4.43 -6.67
N ARG A 166 6.51 -3.95 -6.58
CA ARG A 166 7.56 -4.42 -5.67
C ARG A 166 8.00 -3.29 -4.75
N PHE A 167 8.35 -3.64 -3.52
CA PHE A 167 8.80 -2.69 -2.48
C PHE A 167 10.33 -2.57 -2.40
N LYS A 168 11.05 -3.32 -3.23
CA LYS A 168 12.51 -3.31 -3.37
C LYS A 168 12.87 -3.35 -4.86
N PRO A 169 14.03 -2.82 -5.26
CA PRO A 169 14.48 -2.81 -6.66
C PRO A 169 14.72 -4.22 -7.21
N ASP A 170 15.08 -5.15 -6.34
CA ASP A 170 15.38 -6.55 -6.66
C ASP A 170 14.23 -7.21 -7.46
N THR A 171 14.59 -7.84 -8.58
CA THR A 171 13.66 -8.56 -9.47
C THR A 171 13.00 -9.75 -8.80
N ASP A 172 13.66 -10.31 -7.78
CA ASP A 172 13.18 -11.47 -7.02
C ASP A 172 12.38 -11.05 -5.77
N ALA A 173 12.23 -9.75 -5.52
CA ALA A 173 11.44 -9.25 -4.41
C ALA A 173 9.96 -9.69 -4.52
N PRO A 174 9.28 -9.94 -3.39
CA PRO A 174 7.86 -10.28 -3.40
C PRO A 174 7.02 -9.27 -4.20
N LYS A 175 6.23 -9.81 -5.13
CA LYS A 175 5.36 -9.06 -6.04
C LYS A 175 3.95 -8.96 -5.46
N SER A 176 3.33 -7.81 -5.65
CA SER A 176 1.90 -7.58 -5.40
C SER A 176 1.19 -7.28 -6.71
N TYR A 177 0.15 -8.05 -7.02
CA TYR A 177 -0.58 -7.98 -8.30
C TYR A 177 -1.88 -7.22 -8.13
N PHE A 178 -2.05 -6.15 -8.88
CA PHE A 178 -3.22 -5.28 -8.83
C PHE A 178 -4.01 -5.43 -10.12
N LYS A 179 -5.32 -5.64 -9.97
CA LYS A 179 -6.24 -5.72 -11.09
C LYS A 179 -6.77 -4.33 -11.42
N PRO A 180 -6.98 -4.01 -12.71
CA PRO A 180 -7.70 -2.80 -13.08
C PRO A 180 -9.12 -2.87 -12.53
N THR A 181 -9.65 -1.74 -12.09
CA THR A 181 -10.99 -1.67 -11.49
C THR A 181 -11.64 -0.31 -11.72
N SER A 182 -12.92 -0.22 -11.42
CA SER A 182 -13.69 1.01 -11.34
C SER A 182 -14.45 0.95 -10.03
N TRP A 183 -14.21 1.90 -9.14
CA TRP A 183 -14.96 2.08 -7.90
C TRP A 183 -15.70 3.41 -7.93
#